data_AF-A0A950BAT3-F1
#
_entry.id   AF-A0A950BAT3-F1
#
_cell.length_a   1.000
_cell.length_b   1.000
_cell.length_c   1.000
_cell.angle_alpha   90.00
_cell.angle_beta   90.00
_cell.angle_gamma   90.00
#
_symmetry.space_group_name_H-M   'P 1'
#
loop_
_entity.id
_entity.type
_entity.pdbx_description
1 polymer ?
#
loop_
_entity_poly.entity_id
_entity_poly.type
_entity_poly.pdbx_seq_one_letter_code
_entity_poly.pdbx_strand_id
1 'polypeptide(L)' 'MQQSDLGLNLSTKKTRKREFLEQMQQVVPWKDLVALIEPYA' A
#
# COMPACT_ATOMS: atom_id res chain seq x y z
N MET A 1 -16.79 -12.01 7.06
CA MET A 1 -16.28 -12.76 5.89
C MET A 1 -15.22 -13.72 6.37
N GLN A 2 -15.40 -15.03 6.17
CA GLN A 2 -14.41 -16.05 6.52
C GLN A 2 -13.40 -16.14 5.38
N GLN A 3 -12.15 -15.77 5.65
CA GLN A 3 -11.09 -15.73 4.66
C GLN A 3 -10.39 -17.09 4.66
N SER A 4 -10.66 -17.91 3.65
CA SER A 4 -10.02 -19.21 3.46
C SER A 4 -8.53 -19.01 3.23
N ASP A 5 -7.69 -19.60 4.07
CA ASP A 5 -6.24 -19.58 3.89
C ASP A 5 -5.87 -20.42 2.65
N LEU A 6 -5.37 -19.76 1.60
CA LEU A 6 -5.20 -20.36 0.27
C LEU A 6 -3.98 -21.29 0.16
N GLY A 7 -3.28 -21.63 1.26
CA GLY A 7 -2.09 -22.50 1.20
C GLY A 7 -0.97 -21.95 0.30
N LEU A 8 -1.06 -20.67 -0.06
CA LEU A 8 -0.03 -19.97 -0.81
C LEU A 8 1.11 -19.74 0.16
N ASN A 9 2.28 -20.32 -0.11
CA ASN A 9 3.51 -19.97 0.58
C ASN A 9 3.84 -18.50 0.26
N LEU A 10 3.16 -17.58 0.96
CA LEU A 10 3.41 -16.15 0.94
C LEU A 10 4.75 -15.97 1.65
N SER A 11 5.84 -16.09 0.88
CA SER A 11 7.18 -15.83 1.38
C SER A 11 7.16 -14.49 2.10
N THR A 12 7.32 -14.53 3.42
CA THR A 12 7.37 -13.35 4.29
C THR A 12 8.68 -12.57 4.11
N LYS A 13 9.59 -13.06 3.26
CA LYS A 13 10.74 -12.29 2.81
C LYS A 13 10.22 -11.01 2.19
N LYS A 14 10.64 -9.88 2.77
CA LYS A 14 10.46 -8.56 2.17
C LYS A 14 11.05 -8.63 0.77
N THR A 15 10.18 -8.75 -0.22
CA THR A 15 10.58 -8.65 -1.62
C THR A 15 10.95 -7.19 -1.84
N ARG A 16 11.95 -6.93 -2.69
CA ARG A 16 12.33 -5.55 -3.06
C ARG A 16 11.12 -4.68 -3.42
N LYS A 17 10.08 -5.28 -4.02
CA LYS A 17 8.81 -4.61 -4.32
C LYS A 17 8.08 -4.12 -3.07
N ARG A 18 8.06 -4.89 -1.99
CA ARG A 18 7.42 -4.50 -0.72
C ARG A 18 8.14 -3.33 -0.07
N GLU A 19 9.47 -3.37 -0.03
CA GLU A 19 10.29 -2.27 0.49
C GLU A 19 10.13 -1.00 -0.35
N PHE A 20 10.10 -1.15 -1.67
CA PHE A 20 9.82 -0.04 -2.59
C PHE A 20 8.43 0.55 -2.36
N LEU A 21 7.40 -0.26 -2.17
CA LEU A 21 6.04 0.22 -1.88
C LEU A 21 5.93 0.89 -0.50
N GLU A 22 6.65 0.40 0.51
CA GLU A 22 6.75 1.06 1.81
C GLU A 22 7.43 2.44 1.67
N GLN A 23 8.50 2.54 0.87
CA GLN A 23 9.15 3.82 0.58
C GLN A 23 8.25 4.76 -0.23
N MET A 24 7.48 4.23 -1.20
CA MET A 24 6.52 5.02 -1.97
C MET A 24 5.45 5.65 -1.07
N GLN A 25 5.01 4.97 -0.01
CA GLN A 25 4.08 5.56 0.96
C GLN A 25 4.69 6.73 1.75
N GLN A 26 6.02 6.76 1.92
CA GLN A 26 6.70 7.84 2.65
C GLN A 26 7.04 9.04 1.77
N VAL A 27 7.35 8.82 0.49
CA VAL A 27 7.80 9.89 -0.42
C VAL A 27 6.63 10.64 -1.08
N VAL A 28 5.43 10.08 -1.10
CA VAL A 28 4.26 10.72 -1.71
C VAL A 28 3.45 11.45 -0.64
N PRO A 29 3.20 12.77 -0.79
CA PRO A 29 2.40 13.55 0.15
C PRO A 29 0.90 13.30 -0.10
N TRP A 30 0.44 12.08 0.18
CA TRP A 30 -0.94 11.66 -0.08
C TRP A 30 -1.97 12.58 0.55
N LYS A 31 -1.69 13.08 1.76
CA LYS A 31 -2.57 14.01 2.46
C LYS A 31 -2.78 15.32 1.70
N ASP A 32 -1.71 15.86 1.13
CA ASP A 32 -1.76 17.14 0.40
C ASP A 32 -2.44 16.95 -0.97
N LEU A 33 -2.20 15.82 -1.62
CA LEU A 33 -2.88 15.46 -2.88
C LEU A 33 -4.38 15.27 -2.70
N VAL A 34 -4.80 14.63 -1.60
CA VAL A 34 -6.22 14.46 -1.28
C VAL A 34 -6.86 15.81 -0.95
N ALA A 35 -6.19 16.67 -0.18
CA ALA A 35 -6.69 18.01 0.14
C ALA A 35 -6.88 18.90 -1.11
N LEU A 36 -6.09 18.70 -2.17
CA LEU A 36 -6.27 19.38 -3.46
C LEU A 36 -7.52 18.88 -4.22
N ILE A 37 -7.93 17.63 -4.01
CA ILE A 37 -9.07 17.00 -4.71
C ILE A 37 -10.38 17.21 -3.94
N GLU A 38 -10.37 17.23 -2.60
CA GLU A 38 -11.54 17.44 -1.74
C GLU A 38 -12.51 18.56 -2.17
N PRO A 39 -12.06 19.76 -2.61
CA PRO A 39 -12.99 20.81 -3.04
C PRO A 39 -13.73 20.52 -4.35
N TYR A 40 -13.36 19.47 -5.09
CA TYR A 40 -13.93 19.10 -6.39
C TYR A 40 -14.66 17.73 -6.38
N ALA A 41 -14.79 17.10 -5.21
CA ALA A 41 -15.39 15.76 -5.05
C ALA A 41 -16.90 15.78 -4.77
#